data_AF-A0A7K9I308-F1
#
_entry.id   AF-A0A7K9I308-F1
#
_cell.length_a   1.000
_cell.length_b   1.000
_cell.length_c   1.000
_cell.angle_alpha   90.00
_cell.angle_beta   90.00
_cell.angle_gamma   90.00
#
_symmetry.space_group_name_H-M   'P 1'
#
loop_
_entity.id
_entity.type
_entity.pdbx_description
1 polymer ?
#
loop_
_entity_poly.entity_id
_entity_poly.type
_entity_poly.pdbx_seq_one_letter_code
_entity_poly.pdbx_strand_id
1 'polypeptide(L)'
;VNPGFQEQLKLYEAMGCAVDSNSTLYKRYRLQVVTERYSELQDLPREVFADDPTSTCQTPNTEVLYRCRRCRRALFRSSSILPHTEGSRPAAFAHKRMTDSAQLCGSDHLKCTSYFTEPVQWMEPALLGVMEGQLLCPKCTSKLGSFSWHGEQCSCGRWVTPAFQIHKSRVDEVRMLPVGNFQTAKT
;
A
#
# COMPACT_ATOMS: atom_id res chain seq x y z
N VAL A 1 24.89 -4.61 -24.85
CA VAL A 1 23.55 -5.13 -24.49
C VAL A 1 22.89 -4.11 -23.57
N ASN A 2 21.58 -3.85 -23.73
CA ASN A 2 20.87 -2.87 -22.90
C ASN A 2 20.49 -3.52 -21.54
N PRO A 3 21.07 -3.08 -20.40
CA PRO A 3 20.84 -3.72 -19.10
C PRO A 3 19.39 -3.57 -18.62
N GLY A 4 18.75 -2.42 -18.86
CA GLY A 4 17.35 -2.21 -18.49
C GLY A 4 16.40 -3.15 -19.25
N PHE A 5 16.72 -3.45 -20.51
CA PHE A 5 15.96 -4.44 -21.27
C PHE A 5 16.13 -5.86 -20.72
N GLN A 6 17.32 -6.24 -20.24
CA GLN A 6 17.54 -7.54 -19.60
C GLN A 6 16.77 -7.68 -18.29
N GLU A 7 16.70 -6.62 -17.48
CA GLU A 7 15.89 -6.61 -16.25
C GLU A 7 14.40 -6.75 -16.55
N GLN A 8 13.91 -6.07 -17.59
CA GLN A 8 12.54 -6.22 -18.07
C GLN A 8 12.24 -7.67 -18.50
N LEU A 9 13.16 -8.32 -19.21
CA LEU A 9 12.99 -9.72 -19.61
C LEU A 9 12.95 -10.67 -18.40
N LYS A 10 13.82 -10.47 -17.40
CA LYS A 10 13.79 -11.26 -16.15
C LYS A 10 12.47 -11.06 -15.40
N LEU A 11 11.95 -9.84 -15.36
CA LEU A 11 10.66 -9.55 -14.75
C LEU A 11 9.52 -10.22 -15.51
N TYR A 12 9.54 -10.17 -16.85
CA TYR A 12 8.55 -10.81 -17.70
C TYR A 12 8.55 -12.33 -17.53
N GLU A 13 9.72 -12.95 -17.50
CA GLU A 13 9.90 -14.37 -17.19
C GLU A 13 9.36 -14.73 -15.80
N ALA A 14 9.68 -13.93 -14.77
CA ALA A 14 9.18 -14.13 -13.41
C ALA A 14 7.66 -13.99 -13.28
N MET A 15 6.99 -13.32 -14.22
CA MET A 15 5.54 -13.24 -14.31
C MET A 15 4.92 -14.32 -15.21
N GLY A 16 5.70 -15.33 -15.62
CA GLY A 16 5.21 -16.42 -16.46
C GLY A 16 4.99 -16.01 -17.90
N CYS A 17 5.79 -15.07 -18.41
CA CYS A 17 5.69 -14.54 -19.77
C CYS A 17 4.32 -13.91 -20.07
N ALA A 18 3.71 -13.27 -19.07
CA ALA A 18 2.50 -12.47 -19.21
C ALA A 18 2.61 -11.23 -18.31
N VAL A 19 2.15 -10.07 -18.80
CA VAL A 19 2.15 -8.85 -17.99
C VAL A 19 0.82 -8.75 -17.25
N ASP A 20 0.83 -9.13 -15.97
CA ASP A 20 -0.29 -8.86 -15.06
C ASP A 20 -0.08 -7.51 -14.37
N SER A 21 -0.98 -6.55 -14.65
CA SER A 21 -0.96 -5.23 -14.03
C SER A 21 -1.21 -5.26 -12.51
N ASN A 22 -1.84 -6.32 -12.00
CA ASN A 22 -2.09 -6.50 -10.58
C ASN A 22 -0.93 -7.20 -9.84
N SER A 23 0.09 -7.67 -10.57
CA SER A 23 1.26 -8.32 -9.99
C SER A 23 2.02 -7.35 -9.08
N THR A 24 2.28 -7.78 -7.85
CA THR A 24 3.10 -7.01 -6.89
C THR A 24 4.50 -6.74 -7.44
N LEU A 25 5.08 -7.68 -8.19
CA LEU A 25 6.41 -7.51 -8.80
C LEU A 25 6.42 -6.37 -9.81
N TYR A 26 5.40 -6.35 -10.69
CA TYR A 26 5.26 -5.33 -11.71
C TYR A 26 5.03 -3.94 -11.10
N LYS A 27 4.14 -3.84 -10.10
CA LYS A 27 3.88 -2.58 -9.39
C LYS A 27 5.14 -2.00 -8.76
N ARG A 28 5.93 -2.82 -8.05
CA ARG A 28 7.20 -2.38 -7.47
C ARG A 28 8.18 -1.90 -8.52
N TYR A 29 8.36 -2.67 -9.60
CA TYR A 29 9.25 -2.29 -10.70
C TYR A 29 8.85 -0.94 -11.31
N ARG A 30 7.56 -0.72 -11.57
CA ARG A 30 7.08 0.54 -12.15
C ARG A 30 7.33 1.74 -11.25
N LEU A 31 7.08 1.58 -9.95
CA LEU A 31 7.34 2.63 -8.96
C LEU A 31 8.84 2.95 -8.85
N GLN A 32 9.69 1.93 -8.95
CA GLN A 32 11.14 2.13 -8.99
C GLN A 32 11.56 2.92 -10.24
N VAL A 33 11.06 2.53 -11.42
CA VAL A 33 11.33 3.25 -12.68
C VAL A 33 10.90 4.71 -12.60
N VAL A 34 9.77 5.00 -11.96
CA VAL A 34 9.31 6.38 -11.73
C VAL A 34 10.30 7.16 -10.89
N THR A 35 10.75 6.57 -9.79
CA THR A 35 11.71 7.19 -8.87
C THR A 35 13.05 7.51 -9.57
N GLU A 36 13.47 6.66 -10.50
CA GLU A 36 14.72 6.83 -11.26
C GLU A 36 14.60 7.85 -12.42
N ARG A 37 13.43 7.95 -13.06
CA ARG A 37 13.25 8.76 -14.28
C ARG A 37 12.72 10.18 -14.03
N TYR A 38 11.94 10.37 -12.98
CA TYR A 38 11.22 11.63 -12.74
C TYR A 38 11.84 12.36 -11.56
N SER A 39 13.02 12.97 -11.76
CA SER A 39 13.78 13.66 -10.71
C SER A 39 13.04 14.81 -10.04
N GLU A 40 12.02 15.38 -10.70
CA GLU A 40 11.25 16.52 -10.18
C GLU A 40 9.77 16.19 -9.94
N LEU A 41 9.31 14.98 -10.29
CA LEU A 41 7.94 14.49 -10.08
C LEU A 41 6.84 15.50 -10.49
N GLN A 42 7.10 16.37 -11.47
CA GLN A 42 6.15 17.41 -11.91
C GLN A 42 5.00 16.83 -12.73
N ASP A 43 5.24 15.69 -13.40
CA ASP A 43 4.24 14.96 -14.18
C ASP A 43 4.42 13.46 -13.96
N LEU A 44 3.44 12.83 -13.33
CA LEU A 44 3.45 11.41 -12.99
C LEU A 44 2.49 10.67 -13.93
N PRO A 45 2.95 9.65 -14.68
CA PRO A 45 2.07 8.91 -15.58
C PRO A 45 0.88 8.32 -14.82
N ARG A 46 -0.33 8.50 -15.35
CA ARG A 46 -1.58 8.08 -14.69
C ARG A 46 -1.57 6.60 -14.34
N GLU A 47 -0.90 5.78 -15.12
CA GLU A 47 -0.85 4.34 -14.93
C GLU A 47 -0.14 3.96 -13.62
N VAL A 48 0.70 4.84 -13.06
CA VAL A 48 1.42 4.61 -11.79
C VAL A 48 0.45 4.55 -10.60
N PHE A 49 -0.70 5.19 -10.74
CA PHE A 49 -1.70 5.28 -9.70
C PHE A 49 -2.72 4.14 -9.80
N ALA A 50 -3.03 3.54 -8.64
CA ALA A 50 -4.24 2.77 -8.49
C ALA A 50 -5.48 3.67 -8.56
N ASP A 51 -6.59 3.12 -9.05
CA ASP A 51 -7.85 3.84 -9.11
C ASP A 51 -8.37 4.24 -7.72
N ASP A 52 -8.95 5.45 -7.63
CA ASP A 52 -9.69 5.84 -6.43
C ASP A 52 -10.95 4.95 -6.31
N PRO A 53 -11.12 4.18 -5.22
CA PRO A 53 -12.27 3.30 -5.05
C PRO A 53 -13.62 4.03 -5.03
N THR A 54 -13.64 5.35 -4.86
CA THR A 54 -14.85 6.17 -4.92
C THR A 54 -15.24 6.62 -6.32
N SER A 55 -14.32 6.54 -7.28
CA SER A 55 -14.54 6.91 -8.69
C SER A 55 -15.08 5.76 -9.53
N THR A 56 -14.88 4.51 -9.09
CA THR A 56 -15.23 3.31 -9.87
C THR A 56 -16.23 2.44 -9.11
N CYS A 57 -17.45 2.31 -9.66
CA CYS A 57 -18.55 1.52 -9.09
C CYS A 57 -18.37 -0.01 -9.18
N GLN A 58 -17.34 -0.48 -9.87
CA GLN A 58 -17.07 -1.90 -10.07
C GLN A 58 -16.00 -2.36 -9.07
N THR A 59 -16.45 -2.86 -7.92
CA THR A 59 -15.61 -3.67 -7.04
C THR A 59 -16.05 -5.11 -7.15
N PRO A 60 -15.16 -6.05 -7.51
CA PRO A 60 -15.51 -7.46 -7.43
C PRO A 60 -15.91 -7.79 -5.98
N ASN A 61 -16.94 -8.62 -5.85
CA ASN A 61 -17.66 -8.87 -4.59
C ASN A 61 -16.79 -9.46 -3.45
N THR A 62 -15.54 -9.81 -3.76
CA THR A 62 -14.59 -10.48 -2.86
C THR A 62 -13.44 -9.56 -2.42
N GLU A 63 -13.33 -8.36 -2.98
CA GLU A 63 -12.20 -7.47 -2.70
C GLU A 63 -12.38 -6.74 -1.36
N VAL A 64 -11.28 -6.67 -0.61
CA VAL A 64 -11.25 -5.97 0.68
C VAL A 64 -10.99 -4.49 0.44
N LEU A 65 -11.82 -3.65 1.05
CA LEU A 65 -11.76 -2.19 0.91
C LEU A 65 -11.34 -1.54 2.22
N TYR A 66 -10.42 -0.58 2.14
CA TYR A 66 -9.93 0.16 3.30
C TYR A 66 -10.56 1.55 3.32
N ARG A 67 -11.17 1.90 4.46
CA ARG A 67 -11.89 3.15 4.64
C ARG A 67 -11.25 3.99 5.74
N CYS A 68 -11.28 5.30 5.59
CA CYS A 68 -10.86 6.22 6.65
C CYS A 68 -11.69 5.97 7.93
N ARG A 69 -11.03 5.75 9.06
CA ARG A 69 -11.70 5.47 10.33
C ARG A 69 -12.54 6.65 10.85
N ARG A 70 -12.18 7.88 10.48
CA ARG A 70 -12.88 9.12 10.90
C ARG A 70 -14.15 9.40 10.09
N CYS A 71 -14.08 9.32 8.76
CA CYS A 71 -15.19 9.77 7.89
C CYS A 71 -15.77 8.69 6.97
N ARG A 72 -15.25 7.46 7.08
CA ARG A 72 -15.64 6.27 6.31
C ARG A 72 -15.47 6.37 4.78
N ARG A 73 -14.81 7.42 4.25
CA ARG A 73 -14.45 7.48 2.83
C ARG A 73 -13.51 6.34 2.47
N ALA A 74 -13.78 5.65 1.35
CA ALA A 74 -12.90 4.62 0.81
C ALA A 74 -11.57 5.24 0.33
N LEU A 75 -10.47 4.55 0.61
CA LEU A 75 -9.12 5.06 0.37
C LEU A 75 -8.34 4.17 -0.61
N PHE A 76 -8.32 2.86 -0.38
CA PHE A 76 -7.57 1.92 -1.24
C PHE A 76 -8.15 0.52 -1.10
N ARG A 77 -7.75 -0.38 -2.01
CA ARG A 77 -8.17 -1.78 -2.06
C ARG A 77 -7.04 -2.70 -1.59
N SER A 78 -7.36 -3.96 -1.29
CA SER A 78 -6.33 -4.97 -1.00
C SER A 78 -5.33 -5.17 -2.13
N SER A 79 -5.77 -5.03 -3.39
CA SER A 79 -4.90 -5.08 -4.58
C SER A 79 -3.82 -4.00 -4.57
N SER A 80 -4.09 -2.84 -3.96
CA SER A 80 -3.13 -1.73 -3.87
C SER A 80 -2.04 -1.95 -2.84
N ILE A 81 -2.14 -2.96 -1.97
CA ILE A 81 -1.15 -3.21 -0.92
C ILE A 81 0.08 -3.88 -1.52
N LEU A 82 1.25 -3.28 -1.26
CA LEU A 82 2.56 -3.83 -1.57
C LEU A 82 3.14 -4.46 -0.30
N PRO A 83 3.06 -5.80 -0.12
CA PRO A 83 3.59 -6.45 1.07
C PRO A 83 5.11 -6.24 1.16
N HIS A 84 5.70 -6.41 2.34
CA HIS A 84 7.14 -6.55 2.48
C HIS A 84 7.43 -7.67 3.47
N THR A 85 8.61 -8.28 3.34
CA THR A 85 9.06 -9.27 4.32
C THR A 85 9.37 -8.54 5.62
N GLU A 86 8.81 -9.04 6.73
CA GLU A 86 9.04 -8.45 8.04
C GLU A 86 10.54 -8.49 8.35
N GLY A 87 11.10 -7.33 8.68
CA GLY A 87 12.51 -7.21 9.03
C GLY A 87 12.82 -7.78 10.41
N SER A 88 14.10 -8.02 10.67
CA SER A 88 14.59 -8.17 12.03
C SER A 88 14.73 -6.77 12.63
N ARG A 89 13.95 -6.46 13.67
CA ARG A 89 14.00 -5.14 14.32
C ARG A 89 15.40 -4.93 14.95
N PRO A 90 16.07 -3.79 14.73
CA PRO A 90 17.31 -3.49 15.45
C PRO A 90 17.09 -3.51 16.96
N ALA A 91 17.97 -4.19 17.70
CA ALA A 91 17.87 -4.36 19.16
C ALA A 91 17.73 -3.03 19.93
N ALA A 92 18.21 -1.91 19.36
CA ALA A 92 18.10 -0.57 19.94
C ALA A 92 16.66 -0.11 20.22
N PHE A 93 15.65 -0.66 19.53
CA PHE A 93 14.23 -0.34 19.75
C PHE A 93 13.47 -1.40 20.57
N ALA A 94 14.14 -2.47 21.01
CA ALA A 94 13.53 -3.52 21.83
C ALA A 94 13.25 -3.06 23.28
N HIS A 95 13.98 -2.05 23.77
CA HIS A 95 13.91 -1.63 25.17
C HIS A 95 12.65 -0.84 25.56
N LYS A 96 11.79 -0.42 24.62
CA LYS A 96 10.64 0.44 24.93
C LYS A 96 9.37 -0.30 25.41
N ARG A 97 9.42 -1.62 25.64
CA ARG A 97 8.25 -2.39 26.14
C ARG A 97 8.57 -3.37 27.28
N MET A 98 9.58 -3.09 28.10
CA MET A 98 9.98 -3.98 29.21
C MET A 98 9.08 -3.91 30.46
N THR A 99 7.89 -3.29 30.39
CA THR A 99 6.90 -3.38 31.47
C THR A 99 5.62 -3.98 30.91
N ASP A 100 5.62 -5.31 30.91
CA ASP A 100 4.51 -6.24 31.17
C ASP A 100 4.50 -7.41 30.19
N SER A 101 4.79 -8.59 30.76
CA SER A 101 4.56 -9.93 30.21
C SER A 101 5.72 -10.53 29.41
N ALA A 102 6.81 -10.87 30.11
CA ALA A 102 7.64 -11.99 29.70
C ALA A 102 6.87 -13.30 29.92
N GLN A 103 6.38 -13.91 28.84
CA GLN A 103 6.22 -15.36 28.62
C GLN A 103 5.19 -15.58 27.51
N LEU A 104 5.65 -16.09 26.36
CA LEU A 104 5.15 -17.32 25.72
C LEU A 104 6.02 -17.63 24.49
N CYS A 105 6.33 -18.91 24.36
CA CYS A 105 7.14 -19.53 23.32
C CYS A 105 6.47 -19.45 21.94
N GLY A 106 7.27 -19.20 20.88
CA GLY A 106 6.87 -19.36 19.46
C GLY A 106 6.99 -18.08 18.64
N SER A 107 7.99 -18.00 17.76
CA SER A 107 8.17 -17.01 16.66
C SER A 107 7.27 -15.75 16.73
N ASP A 108 7.57 -14.83 17.65
CA ASP A 108 6.82 -13.58 17.78
C ASP A 108 7.27 -12.59 16.68
N HIS A 109 6.86 -12.89 15.46
CA HIS A 109 6.88 -11.97 14.33
C HIS A 109 5.92 -10.80 14.67
N LEU A 110 6.47 -9.73 15.25
CA LEU A 110 5.69 -8.54 15.60
C LEU A 110 5.11 -7.91 14.32
N LYS A 111 3.82 -8.18 14.09
CA LYS A 111 3.03 -7.70 12.95
C LYS A 111 3.25 -6.22 12.65
N CYS A 112 3.51 -5.88 11.38
CA CYS A 112 3.65 -4.49 10.93
C CYS A 112 2.44 -3.62 11.32
N THR A 113 2.68 -2.38 11.74
CA THR A 113 1.64 -1.43 12.19
C THR A 113 1.07 -0.55 11.07
N SER A 114 1.60 -0.69 9.86
CA SER A 114 1.23 0.10 8.69
C SER A 114 1.02 -0.79 7.46
N TYR A 115 0.18 -0.33 6.54
CA TYR A 115 0.11 -0.82 5.17
C TYR A 115 1.03 0.03 4.30
N PHE A 116 1.73 -0.63 3.38
CA PHE A 116 2.42 0.04 2.28
C PHE A 116 1.62 -0.22 1.02
N THR A 117 1.37 0.82 0.24
CA THR A 117 0.56 0.71 -0.97
C THR A 117 1.30 1.26 -2.18
N GLU A 118 0.82 0.94 -3.37
CA GLU A 118 1.05 1.80 -4.52
C GLU A 118 0.30 3.14 -4.31
N PRO A 119 0.74 4.25 -4.93
CA PRO A 119 0.01 5.51 -4.85
C PRO A 119 -1.37 5.35 -5.46
N VAL A 120 -2.38 5.95 -4.84
CA VAL A 120 -3.76 5.95 -5.33
C VAL A 120 -4.07 7.31 -5.91
N GLN A 121 -4.93 7.41 -6.93
CA GLN A 121 -5.27 8.67 -7.61
C GLN A 121 -5.58 9.84 -6.65
N TRP A 122 -6.27 9.63 -5.52
CA TRP A 122 -6.54 10.71 -4.58
C TRP A 122 -5.29 11.29 -3.89
N MET A 123 -4.16 10.58 -3.93
CA MET A 123 -2.87 11.04 -3.39
C MET A 123 -2.14 11.96 -4.36
N GLU A 124 -2.46 11.93 -5.65
CA GLU A 124 -1.75 12.65 -6.71
C GLU A 124 -1.48 14.13 -6.37
N PRO A 125 -2.45 14.94 -5.89
CA PRO A 125 -2.18 16.34 -5.56
C PRO A 125 -1.14 16.54 -4.45
N ALA A 126 -0.92 15.56 -3.59
CA ALA A 126 0.08 15.61 -2.53
C ALA A 126 1.47 15.13 -2.98
N LEU A 127 1.55 14.40 -4.11
CA LEU A 127 2.81 13.80 -4.60
C LEU A 127 3.51 14.66 -5.65
N LEU A 128 2.77 15.48 -6.40
CA LEU A 128 3.34 16.29 -7.48
C LEU A 128 4.37 17.28 -6.96
N GLY A 129 5.59 17.21 -7.48
CA GLY A 129 6.71 18.09 -7.11
C GLY A 129 7.27 17.87 -5.70
N VAL A 130 6.86 16.81 -4.99
CA VAL A 130 7.22 16.59 -3.58
C VAL A 130 7.80 15.19 -3.37
N MET A 131 8.99 15.13 -2.75
CA MET A 131 9.72 13.87 -2.50
C MET A 131 9.26 13.12 -1.25
N GLU A 132 8.75 13.84 -0.25
CA GLU A 132 8.24 13.26 0.99
C GLU A 132 7.18 14.16 1.61
N GLY A 133 6.23 13.57 2.32
CA GLY A 133 5.12 14.35 2.88
C GLY A 133 4.10 13.53 3.65
N GLN A 134 2.99 14.18 3.98
CA GLN A 134 1.89 13.58 4.74
C GLN A 134 0.77 13.14 3.81
N LEU A 135 0.18 11.98 4.09
CA LEU A 135 -1.05 11.54 3.45
C LEU A 135 -2.24 11.92 4.31
N LEU A 136 -3.07 12.84 3.81
CA LEU A 136 -4.28 13.32 4.47
C LEU A 136 -5.52 12.73 3.79
N CYS A 137 -6.55 12.43 4.57
CA CYS A 137 -7.81 11.96 4.00
C CYS A 137 -8.45 13.07 3.13
N PRO A 138 -8.80 12.81 1.86
CA PRO A 138 -9.34 13.83 0.96
C PRO A 138 -10.73 14.36 1.36
N LYS A 139 -11.46 13.65 2.24
CA LYS A 139 -12.78 14.09 2.74
C LYS A 139 -12.73 14.85 4.06
N CYS A 140 -11.86 14.47 4.99
CA CYS A 140 -11.89 14.98 6.37
C CYS A 140 -10.54 15.46 6.90
N THR A 141 -9.54 15.53 6.02
CA THR A 141 -8.18 16.03 6.25
C THR A 141 -7.41 15.38 7.41
N SER A 142 -7.94 14.32 8.01
CA SER A 142 -7.25 13.57 9.06
C SER A 142 -6.00 12.89 8.51
N LYS A 143 -4.89 12.98 9.24
CA LYS A 143 -3.64 12.29 8.89
C LYS A 143 -3.82 10.77 8.87
N LEU A 144 -3.55 10.17 7.71
CA LEU A 144 -3.61 8.73 7.46
C LEU A 144 -2.22 8.08 7.56
N GLY A 145 -1.18 8.82 7.16
CA GLY A 145 0.20 8.38 7.20
C GLY A 145 1.16 9.35 6.51
N SER A 146 2.16 8.81 5.83
CA SER A 146 3.27 9.53 5.20
C SER A 146 3.64 8.89 3.87
N PHE A 147 4.34 9.63 3.01
CA PHE A 147 5.01 9.06 1.86
C PHE A 147 6.46 9.57 1.77
N SER A 148 7.32 8.76 1.17
CA SER A 148 8.71 9.10 0.82
C SER A 148 9.10 8.32 -0.44
N TRP A 149 9.49 9.02 -1.50
CA TRP A 149 10.01 8.42 -2.72
C TRP A 149 11.39 7.77 -2.52
N HIS A 150 12.16 8.25 -1.55
CA HIS A 150 13.45 7.66 -1.14
C HIS A 150 13.28 6.45 -0.21
N GLY A 151 12.05 6.20 0.24
CA GLY A 151 11.70 5.15 1.17
C GLY A 151 11.68 5.57 2.65
N GLU A 152 11.18 4.66 3.48
CA GLU A 152 11.05 4.84 4.92
C GLU A 152 11.25 3.48 5.62
N GLN A 153 11.73 3.50 6.87
CA GLN A 153 11.87 2.29 7.68
C GLN A 153 10.52 1.91 8.30
N CYS A 154 10.04 0.70 8.01
CA CYS A 154 8.85 0.16 8.64
C CYS A 154 9.09 -0.16 10.13
N SER A 155 8.03 -0.20 10.94
CA SER A 155 8.07 -0.64 12.34
C SER A 155 8.66 -2.05 12.56
N CYS A 156 8.69 -2.92 11.53
CA CYS A 156 9.37 -4.21 11.58
C CYS A 156 10.89 -4.11 11.34
N GLY A 157 11.41 -2.95 10.99
CA GLY A 157 12.82 -2.71 10.70
C GLY A 157 13.18 -2.78 9.22
N ARG A 158 12.29 -3.27 8.34
CA ARG A 158 12.52 -3.34 6.89
C ARG A 158 12.48 -1.93 6.26
N TRP A 159 13.48 -1.61 5.44
CA TRP A 159 13.43 -0.44 4.56
C TRP A 159 12.49 -0.71 3.39
N VAL A 160 11.51 0.15 3.17
CA VAL A 160 10.56 0.07 2.07
C VAL A 160 10.80 1.26 1.15
N THR A 161 10.96 1.02 -0.15
CA THR A 161 11.19 2.09 -1.13
C THR A 161 10.50 1.79 -2.48
N PRO A 162 9.79 2.77 -3.08
CA PRO A 162 9.27 3.96 -2.42
C PRO A 162 8.25 3.58 -1.33
N ALA A 163 8.06 4.46 -0.35
CA ALA A 163 7.18 4.21 0.79
C ALA A 163 5.93 5.08 0.71
N PHE A 164 4.76 4.47 0.47
CA PHE A 164 3.46 5.10 0.69
C PHE A 164 2.80 4.41 1.87
N GLN A 165 2.98 5.00 3.05
CA GLN A 165 2.63 4.38 4.33
C GLN A 165 1.26 4.87 4.82
N ILE A 166 0.36 3.93 5.10
CA ILE A 166 -0.92 4.21 5.77
C ILE A 166 -0.98 3.44 7.08
N HIS A 167 -1.21 4.13 8.20
CA HIS A 167 -1.27 3.48 9.50
C HIS A 167 -2.55 2.66 9.66
N LYS A 168 -2.41 1.40 10.12
CA LYS A 168 -3.54 0.49 10.38
C LYS A 168 -4.55 1.08 11.37
N SER A 169 -4.09 1.87 12.33
CA SER A 169 -4.96 2.51 13.33
C SER A 169 -5.89 3.60 12.76
N ARG A 170 -5.60 4.11 11.56
CA ARG A 170 -6.33 5.21 10.90
C ARG A 170 -7.33 4.73 9.84
N VAL A 171 -7.35 3.44 9.54
CA VAL A 171 -8.22 2.83 8.53
C VAL A 171 -8.95 1.61 9.07
N ASP A 172 -10.14 1.36 8.56
CA ASP A 172 -10.92 0.16 8.84
C ASP A 172 -10.94 -0.75 7.60
N GLU A 173 -10.73 -2.04 7.81
CA GLU A 173 -10.86 -3.09 6.80
C GLU A 173 -12.34 -3.47 6.65
N VAL A 174 -12.89 -3.37 5.44
CA VAL A 174 -14.26 -3.76 5.13
C VAL A 174 -14.23 -4.84 4.06
N ARG A 175 -14.77 -6.01 4.39
CA ARG A 175 -15.00 -7.07 3.41
C ARG A 175 -16.37 -6.86 2.79
N MET A 176 -16.42 -6.73 1.47
CA MET A 176 -17.69 -6.81 0.75
C MET A 176 -18.14 -8.27 0.84
N LEU A 177 -19.32 -8.51 1.40
CA LEU A 177 -19.96 -9.82 1.35
C LEU A 177 -20.90 -9.84 0.15
N PRO A 178 -21.04 -10.98 -0.54
CA PRO A 178 -22.06 -11.11 -1.55
C PRO A 178 -23.44 -10.79 -0.97
N VAL A 179 -24.12 -9.81 -1.56
CA VAL A 179 -25.53 -9.56 -1.29
C VAL A 179 -26.29 -10.82 -1.72
N GLY A 180 -26.61 -11.68 -0.76
CA GLY A 180 -27.55 -12.77 -0.96
C GLY A 180 -28.91 -12.16 -1.30
N ASN A 181 -29.52 -12.61 -2.39
CA ASN A 181 -30.89 -12.24 -2.73
C ASN A 181 -31.81 -12.68 -1.59
N PHE A 182 -32.18 -11.75 -0.71
CA PHE A 182 -33.30 -11.96 0.21
C PHE A 182 -34.58 -11.88 -0.64
N GLN A 183 -34.99 -13.02 -1.19
CA GLN A 183 -36.35 -13.17 -1.68
C GLN A 183 -37.27 -12.99 -0.48
N THR A 184 -37.94 -11.85 -0.42
CA THR A 184 -39.04 -11.62 0.50
C THR A 184 -40.15 -12.62 0.17
N ALA A 185 -40.29 -13.66 1.00
CA ALA A 185 -41.48 -14.50 1.01
C ALA A 185 -42.67 -13.60 1.40
N LYS A 186 -43.52 -13.28 0.42
CA LYS A 186 -44.84 -12.69 0.69
C LYS A 186 -45.76 -13.85 1.09
N THR A 187 -46.30 -13.76 2.30
CA THR A 187 -47.46 -14.53 2.77
C THR A 187 -48.72 -14.03 2.09
#